data_AF-A0A4Q4CST5-F1
#
_entry.id   AF-A0A4Q4CST5-F1
#
_cell.length_a   1.000
_cell.length_b   1.000
_cell.length_c   1.000
_cell.angle_alpha   90.00
_cell.angle_beta   90.00
_cell.angle_gamma   90.00
#
_symmetry.space_group_name_H-M   'P 1'
#
loop_
_entity.id
_entity.type
_entity.pdbx_description
1 polymer ?
#
loop_
_entity_poly.entity_id
_entity_poly.type
_entity_poly.pdbx_seq_one_letter_code
_entity_poly.pdbx_strand_id
1 'polypeptide(L)' 'MRTNIEIDDGLIAEAMRRGGHPTKKAAVEEGLRLVVRLARQREAAQALWGGDPDWGLDAPSGHALHEEQAPLR' A
#
# COMPACT_ATOMS: atom_id res chain seq x y z
N MET A 1 -15.94 0.03 12.78
CA MET A 1 -15.58 -0.57 14.09
C MET A 1 -14.44 0.22 14.69
N ARG A 2 -14.26 0.18 16.02
CA ARG A 2 -13.06 0.71 16.67
C ARG A 2 -12.06 -0.44 16.83
N THR A 3 -10.89 -0.31 16.22
CA THR A 3 -9.79 -1.28 16.34
C THR A 3 -8.60 -0.53 16.93
N ASN A 4 -7.87 -1.16 17.85
CA ASN A 4 -6.62 -0.64 18.36
C ASN A 4 -5.47 -1.35 17.65
N ILE A 5 -4.67 -0.60 16.90
CA ILE A 5 -3.52 -1.10 16.13
C ILE A 5 -2.40 -0.07 16.25
N GLU A 6 -1.17 -0.57 16.38
CA GLU A 6 0.02 0.27 16.33
C GLU A 6 0.43 0.46 14.87
N ILE A 7 0.64 1.72 14.48
CA ILE A 7 1.09 2.11 13.14
C ILE A 7 2.19 3.13 13.33
N ASP A 8 3.24 3.03 12.52
CA ASP A 8 4.31 4.02 12.49
C ASP A 8 3.76 5.44 12.26
N ASP A 9 4.12 6.37 13.16
CA ASP A 9 3.63 7.74 13.12
C ASP A 9 4.21 8.54 11.96
N GLY A 10 5.44 8.22 11.52
CA GLY A 10 6.07 8.83 10.35
C GLY A 10 5.31 8.47 9.07
N LEU A 11 4.94 7.20 8.93
CA LEU A 11 4.13 6.70 7.82
C LEU A 11 2.76 7.37 7.76
N ILE A 12 2.05 7.45 8.88
CA ILE A 12 0.75 8.16 8.92
C ILE A 12 0.92 9.63 8.58
N ALA A 13 1.95 10.30 9.13
CA ALA A 13 2.20 11.69 8.85
C ALA A 13 2.49 11.92 7.36
N GLU A 14 3.26 11.04 6.71
CA GLU A 14 3.50 11.09 5.28
C GLU A 14 2.24 10.86 4.46
N ALA A 15 1.45 9.84 4.79
CA ALA A 15 0.18 9.57 4.13
C ALA A 15 -0.80 10.74 4.26
N MET A 16 -0.89 11.36 5.44
CA MET A 16 -1.72 12.55 5.66
C MET A 16 -1.23 13.74 4.82
N ARG A 17 0.08 14.00 4.78
CA ARG A 17 0.65 15.11 3.98
C ARG A 17 0.45 14.91 2.47
N ARG A 18 0.73 13.70 1.96
CA ARG A 18 0.63 13.40 0.52
C ARG A 18 -0.81 13.25 0.06
N GLY A 19 -1.68 12.68 0.89
CA GLY A 19 -3.10 12.49 0.60
C GLY A 19 -3.99 13.70 0.95
N GLY A 20 -3.45 14.73 1.62
CA GLY A 20 -4.21 15.90 2.04
C GLY A 20 -5.26 15.58 3.11
N HIS A 21 -5.02 14.58 3.95
CA HIS A 21 -6.00 14.11 4.93
C HIS A 21 -5.86 14.85 6.27
N PRO A 22 -6.97 15.38 6.83
CA PRO A 22 -6.93 16.11 8.09
C PRO A 22 -6.83 15.22 9.34
N THR A 23 -7.05 13.91 9.19
CA THR A 23 -7.03 12.96 10.32
C THR A 23 -6.33 11.66 9.98
N LYS A 24 -5.73 11.02 11.00
CA LYS A 24 -5.14 9.68 10.90
C LYS A 24 -6.15 8.66 10.34
N LYS A 25 -7.41 8.73 10.79
CA LYS A 25 -8.49 7.85 10.33
C LYS A 25 -8.73 8.00 8.83
N ALA A 26 -8.83 9.24 8.33
CA ALA A 26 -9.07 9.49 6.92
C ALA A 26 -7.93 8.94 6.04
N ALA A 27 -6.67 9.16 6.44
CA ALA A 27 -5.52 8.60 5.74
C ALA A 27 -5.50 7.06 5.73
N VAL A 28 -5.82 6.43 6.86
CA VAL A 28 -5.91 4.96 6.94
C VAL A 28 -7.04 4.43 6.07
N GLU A 29 -8.20 5.09 6.07
CA GLU A 29 -9.35 4.67 5.26
C GLU A 29 -9.08 4.80 3.75
N GLU A 30 -8.43 5.90 3.32
CA GLU A 30 -7.98 6.09 1.94
C GLU A 30 -7.00 4.98 1.53
N GLY A 31 -6.00 4.68 2.37
CA GLY A 31 -5.03 3.62 2.13
C GLY A 31 -5.69 2.24 1.94
N LEU A 32 -6.65 1.89 2.79
CA LEU A 32 -7.40 0.64 2.67
C LEU A 32 -8.24 0.59 1.38
N ARG A 33 -8.88 1.71 1.00
CA ARG A 33 -9.62 1.81 -0.26
C ARG A 33 -8.71 1.62 -1.47
N LEU A 34 -7.50 2.17 -1.42
CA LEU A 34 -6.51 2.03 -2.48
C LEU A 34 -6.07 0.57 -2.66
N VAL A 35 -5.82 -0.15 -1.56
CA VAL A 35 -5.47 -1.58 -1.60
C VAL A 35 -6.57 -2.39 -2.28
N VAL A 36 -7.84 -2.17 -1.90
CA VAL A 36 -8.98 -2.86 -2.52
C VAL A 36 -9.10 -2.51 -4.01
N ARG A 37 -8.89 -1.24 -4.37
CA ARG A 37 -8.92 -0.81 -5.77
C ARG A 37 -7.84 -1.51 -6.61
N LEU A 38 -6.61 -1.58 -6.10
CA LEU A 38 -5.50 -2.25 -6.78
C LEU A 38 -5.77 -3.75 -6.95
N ALA A 39 -6.32 -4.41 -5.93
CA ALA A 39 -6.69 -5.82 -6.02
C ALA A 39 -7.71 -6.06 -7.15
N ARG A 40 -8.77 -5.24 -7.23
CA ARG A 40 -9.76 -5.32 -8.31
C ARG A 40 -9.17 -5.05 -9.69
N GLN A 41 -8.23 -4.11 -9.79
CA GLN A 41 -7.53 -3.82 -11.04
C GLN A 41 -6.70 -5.02 -11.49
N ARG A 42 -5.99 -5.68 -10.56
CA ARG A 42 -5.25 -6.92 -10.83
C ARG A 42 -6.16 -8.07 -11.24
N GLU A 43 -7.29 -8.25 -10.58
CA GLU A 43 -8.29 -9.26 -10.96
C GLU A 43 -8.84 -9.02 -12.37
N ALA A 44 -9.17 -7.77 -12.70
CA ALA A 44 -9.62 -7.40 -14.03
C ALA A 44 -8.52 -7.63 -15.09
N ALA A 45 -7.28 -7.27 -14.76
CA ALA A 45 -6.12 -7.52 -15.60
C ALA A 45 -5.92 -9.02 -15.87
N GLN A 46 -5.96 -9.84 -14.82
CA GLN A 46 -5.88 -11.28 -14.91
C GLN A 46 -6.99 -11.87 -15.81
N ALA A 47 -8.21 -11.36 -15.69
CA ALA A 47 -9.35 -11.83 -16.47
C ALA A 47 -9.25 -11.44 -17.96
N LEU A 48 -8.70 -10.26 -18.27
CA LEU A 48 -8.60 -9.76 -19.64
C LEU A 48 -7.35 -10.27 -20.37
N TRP A 49 -6.22 -10.38 -19.67
CA TRP A 49 -4.90 -10.60 -20.25
C TRP A 49 -4.18 -11.85 -19.71
N GLY A 50 -4.80 -12.60 -18.79
CA GLY A 50 -4.19 -13.80 -18.21
C GLY A 50 -3.08 -13.52 -17.19
N GLY A 51 -2.90 -12.28 -16.77
CA GLY A 51 -1.87 -11.83 -15.84
C GLY A 51 -1.88 -10.32 -15.63
N ASP A 52 -0.99 -9.81 -14.77
CA ASP A 52 -0.68 -8.38 -14.74
C ASP A 52 -0.14 -8.00 -16.14
N PRO A 53 -0.72 -7.01 -16.83
CA PRO A 53 -0.32 -6.68 -18.19
C PRO A 53 1.16 -6.31 -18.16
N ASP A 54 1.95 -7.03 -18.95
CA ASP A 54 3.33 -6.67 -19.22
C ASP A 54 3.33 -5.34 -19.97
N TRP A 55 3.48 -4.25 -19.22
CA TRP A 55 3.54 -2.88 -19.71
C TRP A 55 4.89 -2.60 -20.41
N GLY A 56 5.73 -3.63 -20.61
CA GLY A 56 7.00 -3.55 -21.31
C GLY A 56 8.09 -2.85 -20.52
N LEU A 57 7.92 -2.78 -19.20
CA LEU A 57 8.82 -2.08 -18.30
C LEU A 57 9.09 -3.01 -17.13
N ASP A 58 10.38 -3.21 -16.86
CA ASP A 58 10.84 -4.11 -15.83
C ASP A 58 10.31 -3.63 -14.48
N ALA A 59 9.25 -4.29 -13.98
CA ALA A 59 8.79 -4.06 -12.63
C ALA A 59 9.94 -4.47 -11.70
N PRO A 60 10.45 -3.59 -10.81
CA PRO A 60 11.45 -3.99 -9.84
C PRO A 60 10.84 -5.13 -9.03
N SER A 61 11.44 -6.30 -9.17
CA SER A 61 11.04 -7.54 -8.50
C SER A 61 10.76 -7.25 -7.03
N GLY A 62 9.53 -7.51 -6.58
CA GLY A 62 8.96 -7.14 -5.28
C GLY A 62 9.57 -7.84 -4.06
N HIS A 63 10.87 -8.11 -4.04
CA HIS A 63 11.59 -8.76 -2.96
C HIS A 63 12.65 -7.89 -2.27
N ALA A 64 12.74 -6.59 -2.56
CA ALA A 64 13.78 -5.72 -2.00
C ALA A 64 13.32 -4.80 -0.84
N LEU A 65 12.19 -5.07 -0.17
CA LEU A 65 11.76 -4.28 1.00
C LEU A 65 11.80 -5.05 2.34
N HIS A 66 12.43 -6.24 2.35
CA HIS A 66 12.68 -6.98 3.59
C HIS A 66 14.19 -7.08 3.87
N GLU A 67 14.88 -5.94 3.90
CA GLU A 67 16.21 -5.87 4.51
C GLU A 67 16.04 -5.56 6.01
N GLU A 68 16.10 -6.65 6.80
CA GLU A 68 16.79 -6.76 8.08
C GLU A 68 16.63 -5.59 9.08
N GLN A 69 15.59 -5.65 9.91
CA GLN A 69 15.61 -4.95 11.20
C GLN A 69 16.64 -5.63 12.12
N ALA A 70 17.84 -5.06 12.19
CA ALA A 70 18.84 -5.43 13.20
C ALA A 70 18.30 -5.17 14.62
N PRO A 71 18.57 -6.05 15.60
CA PRO A 71 18.07 -5.90 16.96
C PRO A 71 18.73 -4.69 17.64
N LEU A 72 17.89 -3.74 18.10
CA LEU A 72 18.30 -2.57 18.88
C LEU A 72 19.03 -3.02 20.16
N ARG A 73 20.24 -2.48 20.37
CA ARG A 73 20.95 -2.46 21.65
C ARG A 73 20.76 -1.10 22.33
#